data_AF-A0A968MNP0-F1
#
_entry.id   AF-A0A968MNP0-F1
#
_cell.length_a   1.000
_cell.length_b   1.000
_cell.length_c   1.000
_cell.angle_alpha   90.00
_cell.angle_beta   90.00
_cell.angle_gamma   90.00
#
_symmetry.space_group_name_H-M   'P 1'
#
loop_
_entity.id
_entity.type
_entity.pdbx_description
1 polymer ?
#
loop_
_entity_poly.entity_id
_entity_poly.type
_entity_poly.pdbx_seq_one_letter_code
_entity_poly.pdbx_strand_id
1 'polypeptide(L)'
;MGPPAHAPEDTVDRLARWLAAVGPGHHGDRHERSMRRTVLPSVEDAATRLMRLNPRLKHDVALGLATSFTEPHPRGGLAWRFDPLHRTPSAKPFRLDEASAVWKSVRAPVLSLWGKQGFWAPEIEERHVRLPDVVVGWVEGVGHNIHHERPDVVADAIRHMQAGLRGLPPGVESSAPF
;
A
#
# COMPACT_ATOMS: atom_id res chain seq x y z
N MET A 1 0.02 -10.16 4.23
CA MET A 1 -1.14 -9.67 3.46
C MET A 1 -2.07 -8.93 4.41
N GLY A 2 -2.11 -7.61 4.33
CA GLY A 2 -2.92 -6.77 5.21
C GLY A 2 -2.34 -6.53 6.63
N PRO A 3 -2.98 -5.64 7.41
CA PRO A 3 -2.56 -5.28 8.77
C PRO A 3 -2.84 -6.40 9.79
N PRO A 4 -2.48 -6.24 11.08
CA PRO A 4 -2.97 -7.08 12.17
C PRO A 4 -4.50 -7.16 12.19
N ALA A 5 -5.03 -8.29 12.68
CA ALA A 5 -6.46 -8.47 12.86
C ALA A 5 -6.99 -7.55 13.96
N HIS A 6 -8.17 -6.98 13.75
CA HIS A 6 -8.89 -6.24 14.78
C HIS A 6 -9.77 -7.18 15.60
N ALA A 7 -9.98 -6.85 16.86
CA ALA A 7 -10.89 -7.57 17.73
C ALA A 7 -12.36 -7.22 17.36
N PRO A 8 -13.34 -8.11 17.58
CA PRO A 8 -14.76 -7.79 17.40
C PRO A 8 -15.18 -6.50 18.13
N GLU A 9 -14.63 -6.25 19.31
CA GLU A 9 -14.91 -5.10 20.17
C GLU A 9 -14.53 -3.76 19.50
N ASP A 10 -13.50 -3.75 18.64
CA ASP A 10 -13.08 -2.57 17.87
C ASP A 10 -14.17 -2.08 16.90
N THR A 11 -15.17 -2.91 16.61
CA THR A 11 -16.26 -2.60 15.67
C THR A 11 -17.07 -1.40 16.13
N VAL A 12 -17.36 -1.29 17.43
CA VAL A 12 -18.19 -0.20 17.98
C VAL A 12 -17.53 1.14 17.72
N ASP A 13 -16.26 1.29 18.09
CA ASP A 13 -15.50 2.53 17.90
C ASP A 13 -15.27 2.86 16.42
N ARG A 14 -15.13 1.85 15.55
CA ARG A 14 -15.02 2.08 14.11
C ARG A 14 -16.33 2.57 13.51
N LEU A 15 -17.45 1.95 13.86
CA LEU A 15 -18.77 2.38 13.42
C LEU A 15 -19.08 3.79 13.91
N ALA A 16 -18.80 4.11 15.17
CA ALA A 16 -18.99 5.45 15.71
C ALA A 16 -18.17 6.51 14.95
N ARG A 17 -16.88 6.25 14.69
CA ARG A 17 -16.02 7.16 13.91
C ARG A 17 -16.47 7.28 12.46
N TRP A 18 -16.92 6.19 11.84
CA TRP A 18 -17.46 6.23 10.49
C TRP A 18 -18.75 7.04 10.44
N LEU A 19 -19.72 6.77 11.32
CA LEU A 19 -20.98 7.53 11.42
C LEU A 19 -20.73 9.02 11.65
N ALA A 20 -19.81 9.38 12.54
CA ALA A 20 -19.40 10.78 12.73
C ALA A 20 -18.79 11.39 11.46
N ALA A 21 -18.04 10.61 10.68
CA ALA A 21 -17.40 11.07 9.44
C ALA A 21 -18.34 11.12 8.23
N VAL A 22 -19.48 10.42 8.26
CA VAL A 22 -20.46 10.37 7.15
C VAL A 22 -21.83 10.94 7.50
N GLY A 23 -22.08 11.35 8.74
CA GLY A 23 -23.37 11.86 9.21
C GLY A 23 -23.70 13.28 8.74
N PRO A 24 -24.95 13.73 8.98
CA PRO A 24 -25.41 15.09 8.61
C PRO A 24 -24.49 16.19 9.14
N GLY A 25 -24.14 17.16 8.30
CA GLY A 25 -23.21 18.25 8.63
C GLY A 25 -21.71 17.90 8.59
N HIS A 26 -21.36 16.62 8.47
CA HIS A 26 -19.99 16.13 8.23
C HIS A 26 -19.86 15.36 6.90
N HIS A 27 -20.99 15.21 6.19
CA HIS A 27 -21.04 14.74 4.82
C HIS A 27 -19.94 15.41 4.03
N GLY A 28 -18.97 14.62 3.59
CA GLY A 28 -18.79 14.37 2.17
C GLY A 28 -18.55 15.56 1.25
N ASP A 29 -18.39 16.78 1.75
CA ASP A 29 -18.08 17.91 0.91
C ASP A 29 -16.64 17.77 0.47
N ARG A 30 -16.52 17.12 -0.69
CA ARG A 30 -15.29 17.00 -1.45
C ARG A 30 -14.63 18.38 -1.56
N HIS A 31 -15.39 19.45 -1.69
CA HIS A 31 -14.85 20.80 -1.77
C HIS A 31 -14.18 21.21 -0.44
N GLU A 32 -14.90 21.22 0.67
CA GLU A 32 -14.33 21.55 1.99
C GLU A 32 -13.10 20.68 2.33
N ARG A 33 -13.17 19.38 2.09
CA ARG A 33 -12.03 18.48 2.35
C ARG A 33 -10.87 18.70 1.37
N SER A 34 -11.13 19.14 0.15
CA SER A 34 -10.08 19.55 -0.79
C SER A 34 -9.36 20.80 -0.30
N MET A 35 -10.10 21.78 0.26
CA MET A 35 -9.54 23.01 0.82
C MET A 35 -8.63 22.76 2.04
N ARG A 36 -8.90 21.67 2.78
CA ARG A 36 -8.14 21.22 3.95
C ARG A 36 -6.90 20.39 3.60
N ARG A 37 -6.65 20.06 2.33
CA ARG A 37 -5.43 19.35 1.95
C ARG A 37 -4.20 20.19 2.29
N THR A 38 -3.12 19.49 2.65
CA THR A 38 -1.85 20.13 2.96
C THR A 38 -1.32 20.83 1.71
N VAL A 39 -1.02 22.12 1.84
CA VAL A 39 -0.36 22.90 0.78
C VAL A 39 1.13 22.53 0.75
N LEU A 40 1.60 22.20 -0.44
CA LEU A 40 2.97 21.88 -0.77
C LEU A 40 3.53 23.06 -1.59
N PRO A 41 4.64 23.68 -1.16
CA PRO A 41 5.20 24.84 -1.87
C PRO A 41 5.67 24.54 -3.29
N SER A 42 6.24 23.35 -3.52
CA SER A 42 6.78 22.94 -4.82
C SER A 42 6.84 21.42 -4.97
N VAL A 43 7.22 20.97 -6.17
CA VAL A 43 7.45 19.55 -6.46
C VAL A 43 8.65 19.02 -5.66
N GLU A 44 9.65 19.85 -5.42
CA GLU A 44 10.84 19.51 -4.62
C GLU A 44 10.51 19.30 -3.14
N ASP A 45 9.60 20.10 -2.57
CA ASP A 45 9.09 19.87 -1.20
C ASP A 45 8.33 18.53 -1.14
N ALA A 46 7.50 18.25 -2.14
CA ALA A 46 6.79 16.99 -2.25
C ALA A 46 7.77 15.79 -2.36
N ALA A 47 8.80 15.90 -3.20
CA ALA A 47 9.84 14.87 -3.34
C ALA A 47 10.60 14.64 -2.02
N THR A 48 10.97 15.72 -1.32
CA THR A 48 11.61 15.66 -0.01
C THR A 48 10.74 14.92 1.00
N ARG A 49 9.42 15.17 1.01
CA ARG A 49 8.48 14.45 1.89
C ARG A 49 8.36 12.97 1.52
N LEU A 50 8.35 12.61 0.24
CA LEU A 50 8.38 11.21 -0.20
C LEU A 50 9.64 10.50 0.28
N MET A 51 10.79 11.14 0.17
CA MET A 51 12.07 10.59 0.65
C MET A 51 12.11 10.45 2.19
N ARG A 52 11.42 11.31 2.94
CA ARG A 52 11.28 11.10 4.40
C ARG A 52 10.46 9.85 4.74
N LEU A 53 9.41 9.57 3.96
CA LEU A 53 8.56 8.38 4.13
C LEU A 53 9.23 7.11 3.59
N ASN A 54 10.06 7.25 2.56
CA ASN A 54 10.88 6.17 2.01
C ASN A 54 12.33 6.65 1.86
N PRO A 55 13.17 6.51 2.90
CA PRO A 55 14.57 6.96 2.86
C PRO A 55 15.44 6.30 1.79
N ARG A 56 14.98 5.19 1.19
CA ARG A 56 15.68 4.46 0.13
C ARG A 56 15.30 4.95 -1.27
N LEU A 57 14.31 5.84 -1.36
CA LEU A 57 13.86 6.40 -2.62
C LEU A 57 14.93 7.36 -3.17
N LYS A 58 15.41 7.06 -4.38
CA LYS A 58 16.34 7.95 -5.08
C LYS A 58 15.67 9.28 -5.40
N HIS A 59 16.45 10.37 -5.37
CA HIS A 59 15.92 11.72 -5.52
C HIS A 59 15.24 11.97 -6.87
N ASP A 60 15.82 11.47 -7.97
CA ASP A 60 15.24 11.54 -9.32
C ASP A 60 13.88 10.83 -9.41
N VAL A 61 13.78 9.62 -8.84
CA VAL A 61 12.51 8.88 -8.74
C VAL A 61 11.50 9.64 -7.87
N ALA A 62 11.94 10.20 -6.74
CA ALA A 62 11.08 11.00 -5.88
C ALA A 62 10.52 12.24 -6.60
N LEU A 63 11.32 12.90 -7.43
CA LEU A 63 10.89 14.06 -8.23
C LEU A 63 9.86 13.66 -9.30
N GLY A 64 10.09 12.53 -9.99
CA GLY A 64 9.13 11.99 -10.96
C GLY A 64 7.80 11.61 -10.32
N LEU A 65 7.85 10.95 -9.15
CA LEU A 65 6.66 10.63 -8.36
C LEU A 65 5.95 11.88 -7.88
N ALA A 66 6.67 12.86 -7.31
CA ALA A 66 6.11 14.11 -6.84
C ALA A 66 5.38 14.88 -7.95
N THR A 67 5.96 14.92 -9.15
CA THR A 67 5.33 15.53 -10.34
C THR A 67 4.00 14.85 -10.67
N SER A 68 3.95 13.51 -10.55
CA SER A 68 2.75 12.72 -10.87
C SER A 68 1.73 12.65 -9.74
N PHE A 69 2.15 12.88 -8.50
CA PHE A 69 1.34 12.75 -7.29
C PHE A 69 0.87 14.09 -6.75
N THR A 70 1.16 15.19 -7.43
CA THR A 70 0.71 16.52 -7.03
C THR A 70 -0.22 17.15 -8.06
N GLU A 71 -1.06 18.06 -7.59
CA GLU A 71 -1.94 18.89 -8.40
C GLU A 71 -2.04 20.30 -7.78
N PRO A 72 -2.46 21.33 -8.54
CA PRO A 72 -2.67 22.67 -7.99
C PRO A 72 -3.64 22.65 -6.80
N HIS A 73 -3.25 23.31 -5.71
CA HIS A 73 -4.11 23.47 -4.54
C HIS A 73 -5.01 24.71 -4.71
N PRO A 74 -6.31 24.68 -4.32
CA PRO A 74 -7.23 25.83 -4.48
C PRO A 74 -6.79 27.14 -3.80
N ARG A 75 -5.96 27.04 -2.76
CA ARG A 75 -5.34 28.19 -2.03
C ARG A 75 -3.98 28.63 -2.59
N GLY A 76 -3.60 28.16 -3.77
CA GLY A 76 -2.25 28.34 -4.32
C GLY A 76 -1.26 27.27 -3.84
N GLY A 77 -0.17 27.10 -4.60
CA GLY A 77 0.78 26.01 -4.43
C GLY A 77 0.24 24.67 -4.96
N LEU A 78 0.79 23.58 -4.46
CA LEU A 78 0.43 22.21 -4.82
C LEU A 78 -0.23 21.47 -3.65
N ALA A 79 -0.83 20.32 -3.93
CA ALA A 79 -1.33 19.37 -2.95
C ALA A 79 -1.11 17.96 -3.46
N TRP A 80 -1.10 16.98 -2.54
CA TRP A 80 -1.18 15.58 -2.94
C TRP A 80 -2.46 15.33 -3.72
N ARG A 81 -2.33 14.72 -4.89
CA ARG A 81 -3.41 14.33 -5.78
C ARG A 81 -4.05 13.05 -5.26
N PHE A 82 -5.17 13.21 -4.57
CA PHE A 82 -6.05 12.13 -4.14
C PHE A 82 -7.45 12.69 -3.91
N ASP A 83 -8.46 11.83 -3.97
CA ASP A 83 -9.81 12.20 -3.57
C ASP A 83 -9.89 12.30 -2.04
N PRO A 84 -10.21 13.48 -1.47
CA PRO A 84 -10.24 13.69 -0.03
C PRO A 84 -11.15 12.75 0.76
N LEU A 85 -12.17 12.16 0.11
CA LEU A 85 -13.08 11.20 0.73
C LEU A 85 -12.39 9.87 1.07
N HIS A 86 -11.23 9.57 0.49
CA HIS A 86 -10.41 8.40 0.86
C HIS A 86 -9.90 8.46 2.31
N ARG A 87 -9.93 9.64 2.95
CA ARG A 87 -9.60 9.77 4.38
C ARG A 87 -10.79 9.48 5.31
N THR A 88 -11.95 9.14 4.76
CA THR A 88 -13.09 8.69 5.56
C THR A 88 -12.74 7.33 6.19
N PRO A 89 -12.85 7.18 7.53
CA PRO A 89 -12.59 5.91 8.19
C PRO A 89 -13.47 4.79 7.63
N SER A 90 -12.93 3.57 7.53
CA SER A 90 -13.76 2.41 7.20
C SER A 90 -14.74 2.11 8.34
N ALA A 91 -16.01 1.86 8.01
CA ALA A 91 -17.02 1.35 8.92
C ALA A 91 -16.63 -0.03 9.48
N LYS A 92 -15.89 -0.82 8.69
CA LYS A 92 -15.55 -2.19 9.01
C LYS A 92 -14.10 -2.31 9.46
N PRO A 93 -13.81 -2.96 10.61
CA PRO A 93 -12.45 -3.37 10.94
C PRO A 93 -11.90 -4.36 9.92
N PHE A 94 -10.57 -4.42 9.81
CA PHE A 94 -9.94 -5.52 9.09
C PHE A 94 -10.07 -6.80 9.91
N ARG A 95 -10.82 -7.77 9.39
CA ARG A 95 -10.96 -9.10 9.98
C ARG A 95 -10.21 -10.14 9.15
N LEU A 96 -9.36 -10.91 9.83
CA LEU A 96 -8.48 -11.87 9.15
C LEU A 96 -9.24 -13.10 8.67
N ASP A 97 -10.29 -13.52 9.36
CA ASP A 97 -11.20 -14.60 8.98
C ASP A 97 -11.87 -14.33 7.62
N GLU A 98 -12.37 -13.12 7.41
CA GLU A 98 -12.98 -12.69 6.16
C GLU A 98 -11.96 -12.61 5.02
N ALA A 99 -10.82 -11.96 5.26
CA ALA A 99 -9.75 -11.88 4.26
C ALA A 99 -9.23 -13.29 3.89
N SER A 100 -9.09 -14.17 4.88
CA SER A 100 -8.72 -15.57 4.71
C SER A 100 -9.72 -16.34 3.84
N ALA A 101 -11.03 -16.16 4.05
CA ALA A 101 -12.05 -16.77 3.21
C ALA A 101 -11.92 -16.34 1.73
N VAL A 102 -11.63 -15.06 1.48
CA VAL A 102 -11.37 -14.56 0.13
C VAL A 102 -10.10 -15.19 -0.45
N TRP A 103 -8.98 -15.18 0.27
CA TRP A 103 -7.71 -15.74 -0.20
C TRP A 103 -7.83 -17.24 -0.57
N LYS A 104 -8.55 -18.02 0.25
CA LYS A 104 -8.81 -19.45 -0.03
C LYS A 104 -9.63 -19.68 -1.30
N SER A 105 -10.40 -18.69 -1.73
CA SER A 105 -11.23 -18.78 -2.95
C SER A 105 -10.47 -18.43 -4.24
N VAL A 106 -9.26 -17.87 -4.13
CA VAL A 106 -8.46 -17.47 -5.29
C VAL A 106 -7.98 -18.72 -6.03
N ARG A 107 -8.32 -18.82 -7.31
CA ARG A 107 -7.92 -19.95 -8.19
C ARG A 107 -6.85 -19.59 -9.20
N ALA A 108 -6.58 -18.30 -9.40
CA ALA A 108 -5.51 -17.87 -10.28
C ALA A 108 -4.15 -18.08 -9.59
N PRO A 109 -3.08 -18.40 -10.33
CA PRO A 109 -1.73 -18.38 -9.78
C PRO A 109 -1.41 -17.02 -9.18
N VAL A 110 -0.71 -16.98 -8.05
CA VAL A 110 -0.35 -15.74 -7.34
C VAL A 110 1.15 -15.67 -7.13
N LEU A 111 1.77 -14.57 -7.55
CA LEU A 111 3.10 -14.16 -7.09
C LEU A 111 2.94 -13.15 -5.95
N SER A 112 3.50 -13.46 -4.78
CA SER A 112 3.56 -12.57 -3.62
C SER A 112 5.01 -12.12 -3.38
N LEU A 113 5.34 -10.90 -3.80
CA LEU A 113 6.71 -10.36 -3.73
C LEU A 113 6.86 -9.37 -2.56
N TRP A 114 7.91 -9.52 -1.76
CA TRP A 114 8.18 -8.76 -0.54
C TRP A 114 9.63 -8.28 -0.50
N GLY A 115 9.88 -7.12 0.11
CA GLY A 115 11.25 -6.67 0.40
C GLY A 115 11.67 -7.14 1.79
N LYS A 116 12.92 -7.56 2.02
CA LYS A 116 13.39 -8.08 3.32
C LYS A 116 13.66 -7.01 4.38
N GLN A 117 13.58 -5.72 4.05
CA GLN A 117 13.70 -4.59 4.98
C GLN A 117 12.40 -3.78 5.08
N GLY A 118 11.29 -4.32 4.58
CA GLY A 118 9.96 -3.71 4.72
C GLY A 118 9.27 -4.07 6.04
N PHE A 119 7.95 -3.93 6.03
CA PHE A 119 7.08 -4.29 7.15
C PHE A 119 6.07 -5.35 6.72
N TRP A 120 5.99 -6.43 7.50
CA TRP A 120 4.99 -7.50 7.36
C TRP A 120 4.48 -7.89 8.74
N ALA A 121 3.28 -8.50 8.75
CA ALA A 121 2.75 -9.11 9.97
C ALA A 121 3.63 -10.31 10.37
N PRO A 122 3.80 -10.59 11.68
CA PRO A 122 4.53 -11.77 12.14
C PRO A 122 3.98 -13.08 11.54
N GLU A 123 2.67 -13.16 11.33
CA GLU A 123 2.00 -14.36 10.80
C GLU A 123 1.95 -14.37 9.25
N ILE A 124 2.89 -13.70 8.58
CA ILE A 124 2.85 -13.54 7.11
C ILE A 124 2.87 -14.89 6.38
N GLU A 125 3.69 -15.83 6.83
CA GLU A 125 3.78 -17.17 6.24
C GLU A 125 2.47 -17.95 6.41
N GLU A 126 1.87 -17.92 7.60
CA GLU A 126 0.56 -18.50 7.88
C GLU A 126 -0.56 -17.87 7.04
N ARG A 127 -0.40 -16.60 6.65
CA ARG A 127 -1.33 -15.95 5.73
C ARG A 127 -1.13 -16.45 4.31
N HIS A 128 0.11 -16.64 3.85
CA HIS A 128 0.41 -17.11 2.49
C HIS A 128 -0.15 -18.49 2.21
N VAL A 129 -0.07 -19.44 3.16
CA VAL A 129 -0.62 -20.80 2.99
C VAL A 129 -2.14 -20.84 2.78
N ARG A 130 -2.84 -19.71 2.95
CA ARG A 130 -4.28 -19.59 2.65
C ARG A 130 -4.56 -19.39 1.17
N LEU A 131 -3.57 -19.02 0.36
CA LEU A 131 -3.68 -18.98 -1.09
C LEU A 131 -3.36 -20.37 -1.67
N PRO A 132 -4.25 -20.97 -2.49
CA PRO A 132 -4.05 -22.33 -3.00
C PRO A 132 -2.84 -22.51 -3.93
N ASP A 133 -2.54 -21.49 -4.74
CA ASP A 133 -1.44 -21.49 -5.70
C ASP A 133 -0.67 -20.17 -5.57
N VAL A 134 0.29 -20.15 -4.65
CA VAL A 134 1.13 -18.98 -4.36
C VAL A 134 2.61 -19.31 -4.45
N VAL A 135 3.34 -18.45 -5.14
CA VAL A 135 4.79 -18.36 -5.08
C VAL A 135 5.14 -17.11 -4.28
N VAL A 136 5.88 -17.29 -3.18
CA VAL A 136 6.34 -16.18 -2.34
C VAL A 136 7.80 -15.88 -2.67
N GLY A 137 8.08 -14.61 -2.97
CA GLY A 137 9.42 -14.13 -3.28
C GLY A 137 9.85 -13.00 -2.36
N TRP A 138 11.13 -12.99 -2.00
CA TRP A 138 11.75 -12.01 -1.11
C TRP A 138 12.93 -11.33 -1.81
N VAL A 139 12.97 -10.01 -1.75
CA VAL A 139 14.01 -9.18 -2.37
C VAL A 139 14.88 -8.59 -1.28
N GLU A 140 16.18 -8.85 -1.37
CA GLU A 140 17.18 -8.36 -0.42
C GLU A 140 17.46 -6.85 -0.62
N GLY A 141 17.81 -6.17 0.47
CA GLY A 141 18.21 -4.75 0.46
C GLY A 141 17.11 -3.73 0.14
N VAL A 142 15.84 -4.13 0.09
CA VAL A 142 14.71 -3.25 -0.23
C VAL A 142 13.61 -3.24 0.83
N GLY A 143 12.99 -2.08 0.98
CA GLY A 143 11.91 -1.83 1.91
C GLY A 143 10.53 -2.31 1.44
N HIS A 144 9.49 -1.69 1.99
CA HIS A 144 8.10 -1.99 1.63
C HIS A 144 7.76 -1.61 0.18
N ASN A 145 8.38 -0.54 -0.35
CA ASN A 145 8.08 0.00 -1.68
C ASN A 145 9.02 -0.59 -2.74
N ILE A 146 9.04 -1.91 -2.86
CA ILE A 146 9.94 -2.64 -3.77
C ILE A 146 9.90 -2.13 -5.23
N HIS A 147 8.72 -1.70 -5.68
CA HIS A 147 8.50 -1.17 -7.04
C HIS A 147 9.10 0.22 -7.25
N HIS A 148 9.36 0.98 -6.19
CA HIS A 148 10.09 2.24 -6.27
C HIS A 148 11.61 2.04 -6.15
N GLU A 149 12.05 1.02 -5.42
CA GLU A 149 13.47 0.79 -5.11
C GLU A 149 14.15 -0.10 -6.15
N ARG A 150 13.47 -1.16 -6.60
CA ARG A 150 13.94 -2.15 -7.58
C ARG A 150 12.83 -2.50 -8.59
N PRO A 151 12.38 -1.51 -9.40
CA PRO A 151 11.37 -1.74 -10.44
C PRO A 151 11.79 -2.81 -11.46
N ASP A 152 13.10 -2.96 -11.69
CA ASP A 152 13.70 -4.00 -12.52
C ASP A 152 13.34 -5.40 -12.02
N VAL A 153 13.59 -5.68 -10.74
CA VAL A 153 13.31 -6.98 -10.11
C VAL A 153 11.82 -7.28 -10.12
N VAL A 154 10.99 -6.27 -9.83
CA VAL A 154 9.52 -6.43 -9.85
C VAL A 154 9.02 -6.76 -11.26
N ALA A 155 9.50 -6.03 -12.28
CA ALA A 155 9.12 -6.27 -13.67
C ALA A 155 9.53 -7.66 -14.15
N ASP A 156 10.75 -8.10 -13.82
CA ASP A 156 11.24 -9.41 -14.21
C ASP A 156 10.48 -10.54 -13.51
N ALA A 157 10.10 -10.38 -12.23
CA ALA A 157 9.26 -11.34 -11.53
C ALA A 157 7.86 -11.46 -12.14
N ILE A 158 7.27 -10.34 -12.54
CA ILE A 158 5.98 -10.35 -13.26
C ILE A 158 6.11 -11.06 -14.61
N ARG A 159 7.14 -10.75 -15.41
CA ARG A 159 7.38 -11.41 -16.70
C ARG A 159 7.64 -12.91 -16.56
N HIS A 160 8.42 -13.30 -15.56
CA HIS A 160 8.73 -14.70 -15.25
C HIS A 160 7.45 -15.49 -14.97
N MET A 161 6.57 -14.94 -14.12
CA MET A 161 5.26 -15.53 -13.82
C MET A 161 4.36 -15.59 -15.07
N GLN A 162 4.28 -14.52 -15.85
CA GLN A 162 3.48 -14.46 -17.08
C GLN A 162 3.93 -15.47 -18.13
N ALA A 163 5.23 -15.76 -18.20
CA ALA A 163 5.79 -16.78 -19.08
C ALA A 163 5.54 -18.22 -18.59
N GLY A 164 4.93 -18.42 -17.42
CA GLY A 164 4.66 -19.74 -16.85
C GLY A 164 5.92 -20.47 -16.38
N LEU A 165 7.02 -19.75 -16.17
CA LEU A 165 8.27 -20.32 -15.71
C LEU A 165 8.14 -20.74 -14.24
N ARG A 166 8.69 -21.91 -13.91
CA ARG A 166 8.72 -22.41 -12.53
C ARG A 166 9.75 -21.64 -11.70
N GLY A 167 9.50 -21.53 -10.40
CA GLY A 167 10.42 -20.89 -9.45
C GLY A 167 10.40 -19.36 -9.53
N LEU A 168 11.45 -18.75 -8.98
CA LEU A 168 11.62 -17.30 -8.90
C LEU A 168 12.76 -16.84 -9.83
N PRO A 169 12.69 -15.63 -10.40
CA PRO A 169 13.76 -15.10 -11.23
C PRO A 169 15.00 -14.71 -10.38
N PRO A 170 16.14 -14.42 -11.01
CA PRO A 170 17.30 -13.86 -10.33
C PRO A 170 16.96 -12.61 -9.50
N GLY A 171 17.56 -12.49 -8.32
CA GLY A 171 17.33 -11.38 -7.39
C GLY A 171 16.07 -11.52 -6.53
N VAL A 172 15.37 -12.65 -6.61
CA VAL A 172 14.22 -12.98 -5.76
C VAL A 172 14.44 -14.35 -5.11
N GLU A 173 14.36 -14.38 -3.78
CA GLU A 173 14.59 -15.57 -2.95
C GLU A 173 13.28 -16.19 -2.46
N SER A 174 13.24 -17.51 -2.28
CA SER A 174 12.05 -18.21 -1.76
C SER A 174 11.98 -18.20 -0.23
N SER A 175 13.11 -18.03 0.45
CA SER A 175 13.19 -17.99 1.91
C SER A 175 12.83 -16.61 2.45
N ALA A 176 11.90 -16.59 3.41
CA ALA A 176 11.67 -15.42 4.23
C ALA A 176 12.95 -15.05 5.02
N PRO A 177 13.12 -13.78 5.41
CA PRO A 177 14.25 -13.36 6.23
C PRO A 177 14.04 -13.81 7.68
N PHE A 178 14.34 -15.08 7.97
CA PHE A 178 14.42 -15.63 9.32
C PHE A 178 15.68 -16.48 9.48
#